data_AF-A0A954YXI2-F1
#
_entry.id   AF-A0A954YXI2-F1
#
_cell.length_a   1.000
_cell.length_b   1.000
_cell.length_c   1.000
_cell.angle_alpha   90.00
_cell.angle_beta   90.00
_cell.angle_gamma   90.00
#
_symmetry.space_group_name_H-M   'P 1'
#
loop_
_entity.id
_entity.type
_entity.pdbx_description
1 polymer ?
#
loop_
_entity_poly.entity_id
_entity_poly.type
_entity_poly.pdbx_seq_one_letter_code
_entity_poly.pdbx_strand_id
1 'polypeptide(L)'
;MAPNVPGQLQNLKHHGEPLGYWIGDSTAPTIGGHINGMARCDGPDGTPYMYVGHAEGGGEIVVVRLASRDRDGERLRSNRLQRFTNSWQTPPPSEDVVVQVIEFSVADFLGSGVPMTYAHPGGMQILDNVLVVALQDPSASTAADAALAVIDVADPLSPQLLELKTVPDTAADDIEGSGAAAITRLDDGTYLITSMLKIAGKDEKTLIAWRTPTDNLRDLADPGVDLVEFDRWRASELTEYGDEESDWEGGPTTLGLNWPFQALAYVRESPVDGDPSRLYLLAFRNSTGAPSDGDDWIHLYEVFLTGGALKLDFVAKRKFYRDTTQDQMGDFSAAASAYVSPSGQLIVYSAEYTNGGPSGTVRFGEWPHIGHDADMIGRPGDAWFELYDNDNGWSDANQSMSLVFDAIDKDLENLEDLDLHDNFDARCSSIIWRLPVGESIILNEEPYFQGAGLVLEGNGHVRYLADLEASFIDNNPAEALVSDWGDRIKSVRFAGQCVGQAVAVPETQPSLALGLASLASIPGSCSTVSIRAGLYLHPEGAVMKAVSQPVRLESGGGLVIILKP
;
A
#
# COMPACT_ATOMS: atom_id res chain seq x y z
N MET A 1 3.14 0.35 14.38
CA MET A 1 4.29 1.27 14.38
C MET A 1 5.33 0.70 13.44
N ALA A 2 6.06 1.55 12.72
CA ALA A 2 7.02 1.13 11.69
C ALA A 2 8.45 1.37 12.18
N PRO A 3 9.42 0.44 12.06
CA PRO A 3 10.82 0.75 12.33
C PRO A 3 11.43 1.61 11.21
N ASN A 4 12.34 2.54 11.53
CA ASN A 4 13.11 3.34 10.56
C ASN A 4 12.24 3.91 9.43
N VAL A 5 11.24 4.74 9.76
CA VAL A 5 10.29 5.31 8.81
C VAL A 5 10.97 6.03 7.64
N PRO A 6 12.01 6.87 7.84
CA PRO A 6 12.73 7.49 6.72
C PRO A 6 13.35 6.45 5.79
N GLY A 7 13.98 5.41 6.36
CA GLY A 7 14.52 4.31 5.58
C GLY A 7 13.45 3.52 4.84
N GLN A 8 12.31 3.23 5.47
CA GLN A 8 11.22 2.51 4.80
C GLN A 8 10.63 3.30 3.63
N LEU A 9 10.44 4.61 3.78
CA LEU A 9 10.01 5.49 2.68
C LEU A 9 10.99 5.42 1.51
N GLN A 10 12.29 5.55 1.77
CA GLN A 10 13.34 5.46 0.75
C GLN A 10 13.49 4.06 0.15
N ASN A 11 12.79 3.07 0.69
CA ASN A 11 12.82 1.68 0.23
C ASN A 11 11.41 1.12 -0.08
N LEU A 12 10.41 1.96 -0.33
CA LEU A 12 9.17 1.52 -0.98
C LEU A 12 9.48 0.98 -2.39
N LYS A 13 8.70 0.03 -2.91
CA LYS A 13 8.76 -0.36 -4.32
C LYS A 13 8.49 0.87 -5.20
N HIS A 14 9.05 0.91 -6.41
CA HIS A 14 8.88 2.06 -7.31
C HIS A 14 7.58 1.93 -8.12
N HIS A 15 7.20 0.70 -8.49
CA HIS A 15 5.92 0.37 -9.11
C HIS A 15 4.89 -0.13 -8.09
N GLY A 16 3.64 0.27 -8.27
CA GLY A 16 2.52 -0.18 -7.44
C GLY A 16 2.01 -1.53 -7.92
N GLU A 17 1.69 -2.43 -7.01
CA GLU A 17 1.08 -3.71 -7.38
C GLU A 17 -0.39 -3.54 -7.77
N PRO A 18 -0.83 -4.11 -8.91
CA PRO A 18 -2.15 -3.83 -9.47
C PRO A 18 -3.29 -4.40 -8.63
N LEU A 19 -4.07 -3.50 -8.07
CA LEU A 19 -5.27 -3.77 -7.31
C LEU A 19 -6.50 -3.10 -7.95
N GLY A 20 -7.68 -3.56 -7.58
CA GLY A 20 -8.92 -2.90 -7.95
C GLY A 20 -10.14 -3.48 -7.24
N TYR A 21 -11.26 -2.81 -7.46
CA TYR A 21 -12.56 -3.25 -6.94
C TYR A 21 -13.69 -2.88 -7.90
N TRP A 22 -14.81 -3.58 -7.75
CA TRP A 22 -16.06 -3.29 -8.45
C TRP A 22 -16.81 -2.16 -7.74
N ILE A 23 -17.21 -1.12 -8.48
CA ILE A 23 -17.99 0.01 -7.93
C ILE A 23 -19.40 -0.40 -7.49
N GLY A 24 -19.91 -1.52 -8.01
CA GLY A 24 -21.25 -2.01 -7.68
C GLY A 24 -22.34 -0.99 -8.06
N ASP A 25 -23.19 -0.67 -7.10
CA ASP A 25 -24.27 0.31 -7.26
C ASP A 25 -23.84 1.75 -6.90
N SER A 26 -22.57 1.99 -6.56
CA SER A 26 -22.08 3.34 -6.24
C SER A 26 -22.08 4.25 -7.45
N THR A 27 -21.99 5.56 -7.22
CA THR A 27 -21.88 6.52 -8.32
C THR A 27 -20.55 6.29 -9.04
N ALA A 28 -20.58 6.22 -10.36
CA ALA A 28 -19.39 6.00 -11.17
C ALA A 28 -18.54 7.28 -11.19
N PRO A 29 -17.27 7.24 -10.75
CA PRO A 29 -16.42 8.43 -10.76
C PRO A 29 -16.17 8.94 -12.17
N THR A 30 -16.34 10.25 -12.38
CA THR A 30 -16.01 10.95 -13.62
C THR A 30 -14.82 11.89 -13.42
N ILE A 31 -14.33 12.51 -14.50
CA ILE A 31 -13.27 13.53 -14.40
C ILE A 31 -13.70 14.76 -13.57
N GLY A 32 -15.01 14.99 -13.40
CA GLY A 32 -15.54 16.06 -12.55
C GLY A 32 -15.91 15.60 -11.14
N GLY A 33 -16.24 14.32 -10.96
CA GLY A 33 -16.62 13.68 -9.70
C GLY A 33 -15.68 12.52 -9.39
N HIS A 34 -14.41 12.82 -9.19
CA HIS A 34 -13.32 11.87 -9.15
C HIS A 34 -13.09 11.27 -7.75
N ILE A 35 -12.18 10.31 -7.68
CA ILE A 35 -11.70 9.71 -6.44
C ILE A 35 -10.75 10.69 -5.73
N ASN A 36 -10.97 10.91 -4.44
CA ASN A 36 -10.38 12.04 -3.71
C ASN A 36 -9.74 11.71 -2.36
N GLY A 37 -9.86 10.47 -1.91
CA GLY A 37 -9.19 10.01 -0.71
C GLY A 37 -9.31 8.52 -0.55
N MET A 38 -8.40 7.93 0.22
CA MET A 38 -8.40 6.51 0.50
C MET A 38 -7.91 6.26 1.92
N ALA A 39 -8.42 5.24 2.58
CA ALA A 39 -7.81 4.68 3.78
C ALA A 39 -8.14 3.19 3.90
N ARG A 40 -7.21 2.42 4.48
CA ARG A 40 -7.41 1.00 4.76
C ARG A 40 -7.71 0.76 6.23
N CYS A 41 -8.64 -0.13 6.52
CA CYS A 41 -8.69 -0.84 7.80
C CYS A 41 -8.98 -2.33 7.58
N ASP A 42 -8.76 -3.14 8.61
CA ASP A 42 -9.13 -4.55 8.57
C ASP A 42 -10.33 -4.76 9.51
N GLY A 43 -11.34 -5.48 9.03
CA GLY A 43 -12.53 -5.78 9.81
C GLY A 43 -12.24 -6.76 10.97
N PRO A 44 -13.23 -7.02 11.84
CA PRO A 44 -13.03 -7.91 13.00
C PRO A 44 -12.61 -9.35 12.65
N ASP A 45 -12.92 -9.81 11.43
CA ASP A 45 -12.51 -11.13 10.92
C ASP A 45 -11.21 -11.10 10.11
N GLY A 46 -10.51 -9.96 10.13
CA GLY A 46 -9.29 -9.67 9.38
C GLY A 46 -9.52 -9.31 7.91
N THR A 47 -10.75 -9.35 7.38
CA THR A 47 -11.00 -8.97 5.98
C THR A 47 -10.61 -7.50 5.74
N PRO A 48 -9.78 -7.19 4.72
CA PRO A 48 -9.43 -5.81 4.42
C PRO A 48 -10.62 -5.03 3.85
N TYR A 49 -10.75 -3.78 4.31
CA TYR A 49 -11.68 -2.79 3.79
C TYR A 49 -10.93 -1.53 3.36
N MET A 50 -11.37 -0.94 2.24
CA MET A 50 -10.92 0.37 1.80
C MET A 50 -12.07 1.36 1.91
N TYR A 51 -11.81 2.52 2.48
CA TYR A 51 -12.70 3.68 2.46
C TYR A 51 -12.20 4.57 1.35
N VAL A 52 -13.05 4.89 0.38
CA VAL A 52 -12.65 5.68 -0.79
C VAL A 52 -13.63 6.84 -0.95
N GLY A 53 -13.11 8.06 -0.98
CA GLY A 53 -13.91 9.27 -1.21
C GLY A 53 -14.19 9.46 -2.69
N HIS A 54 -15.45 9.65 -3.06
CA HIS A 54 -15.90 9.99 -4.41
C HIS A 54 -16.56 11.37 -4.39
N ALA A 55 -16.19 12.24 -5.33
CA ALA A 55 -16.74 13.60 -5.42
C ALA A 55 -18.00 13.74 -6.29
N GLU A 56 -18.56 12.63 -6.78
CA GLU A 56 -19.77 12.67 -7.63
C GLU A 56 -21.07 12.63 -6.81
N GLY A 57 -22.17 13.11 -7.38
CA GLY A 57 -23.51 12.91 -6.81
C GLY A 57 -23.81 13.65 -5.50
N GLY A 58 -22.94 14.57 -5.07
CA GLY A 58 -23.06 15.25 -3.77
C GLY A 58 -22.08 14.75 -2.72
N GLY A 59 -21.13 13.87 -3.09
CA GLY A 59 -20.02 13.43 -2.27
C GLY A 59 -20.38 12.21 -1.42
N GLU A 60 -19.63 11.13 -1.61
CA GLU A 60 -19.82 9.87 -0.89
C GLU A 60 -18.48 9.26 -0.47
N ILE A 61 -18.47 8.48 0.62
CA ILE A 61 -17.42 7.50 0.85
C ILE A 61 -17.99 6.13 0.56
N VAL A 62 -17.33 5.41 -0.34
CA VAL A 62 -17.63 4.00 -0.55
C VAL A 62 -16.76 3.16 0.37
N VAL A 63 -17.37 2.14 0.96
CA VAL A 63 -16.68 1.11 1.73
C VAL A 63 -16.54 -0.11 0.83
N VAL A 64 -15.31 -0.39 0.44
CA VAL A 64 -14.94 -1.51 -0.41
C VAL A 64 -14.52 -2.65 0.48
N ARG A 65 -15.09 -3.84 0.27
CA ARG A 65 -14.64 -5.07 0.90
C ARG A 65 -13.73 -5.81 -0.06
N LEU A 66 -12.49 -6.10 0.33
CA LEU A 66 -11.55 -6.87 -0.48
C LEU A 66 -11.54 -8.34 -0.02
N ALA A 67 -12.66 -9.05 -0.23
CA ALA A 67 -12.88 -10.38 0.32
C ALA A 67 -11.95 -11.46 -0.27
N SER A 68 -11.36 -11.23 -1.44
CA SER A 68 -10.43 -12.17 -2.08
C SER A 68 -9.02 -12.13 -1.47
N ARG A 69 -8.74 -11.17 -0.58
CA ARG A 69 -7.41 -10.90 -0.03
C ARG A 69 -7.14 -11.65 1.28
N ASP A 70 -5.86 -11.74 1.61
CA ASP A 70 -5.40 -12.27 2.89
C ASP A 70 -5.94 -11.43 4.06
N ARG A 71 -6.12 -12.09 5.21
CA ARG A 71 -6.78 -11.52 6.40
C ARG A 71 -5.84 -11.32 7.58
N ASP A 72 -4.55 -11.34 7.33
CA ASP A 72 -3.51 -11.20 8.34
C ASP A 72 -3.17 -9.74 8.66
N GLY A 73 -3.73 -8.78 7.90
CA GLY A 73 -3.42 -7.36 8.00
C GLY A 73 -2.10 -6.99 7.32
N GLU A 74 -1.40 -7.93 6.68
CA GLU A 74 -0.19 -7.62 5.93
C GLU A 74 -0.57 -7.08 4.53
N ARG A 75 0.26 -7.36 3.53
CA ARG A 75 0.10 -6.90 2.16
C ARG A 75 -1.20 -7.43 1.52
N LEU A 76 -1.86 -6.61 0.72
CA LEU A 76 -2.99 -7.04 -0.09
C LEU A 76 -2.54 -7.86 -1.29
N ARG A 77 -1.40 -7.47 -1.90
CA ARG A 77 -0.89 -8.01 -3.17
C ARG A 77 -1.88 -7.89 -4.32
N SER A 78 -1.41 -8.04 -5.54
CA SER A 78 -2.25 -7.85 -6.73
C SER A 78 -3.49 -8.75 -6.78
N ASN A 79 -4.63 -8.17 -7.15
CA ASN A 79 -5.87 -8.92 -7.45
C ASN A 79 -6.30 -8.79 -8.91
N ARG A 80 -5.47 -8.16 -9.76
CA ARG A 80 -5.77 -7.93 -11.17
C ARG A 80 -4.75 -8.59 -12.09
N LEU A 81 -4.35 -9.81 -11.74
CA LEU A 81 -3.38 -10.57 -12.53
C LEU A 81 -4.07 -11.73 -13.25
N GLN A 82 -3.82 -11.80 -14.55
CA GLN A 82 -4.27 -12.90 -15.38
C GLN A 82 -3.23 -13.15 -16.47
N ARG A 83 -2.75 -14.39 -16.56
CA ARG A 83 -1.70 -14.75 -17.49
C ARG A 83 -2.10 -14.39 -18.92
N PHE A 84 -1.17 -13.79 -19.66
CA PHE A 84 -1.36 -13.29 -21.03
C PHE A 84 -2.35 -12.13 -21.18
N THR A 85 -2.70 -11.47 -20.08
CA THR A 85 -3.58 -10.30 -20.08
C THR A 85 -2.89 -9.21 -19.27
N ASN A 86 -2.88 -7.98 -19.78
CA ASN A 86 -2.31 -6.88 -19.02
C ASN A 86 -3.19 -6.60 -17.78
N SER A 87 -2.56 -6.21 -16.68
CA SER A 87 -3.24 -5.90 -15.43
C SER A 87 -4.30 -4.79 -15.61
N TRP A 88 -4.09 -3.80 -16.49
CA TRP A 88 -5.09 -2.77 -16.80
C TRP A 88 -6.38 -3.33 -17.42
N GLN A 89 -6.33 -4.48 -18.09
CA GLN A 89 -7.50 -5.15 -18.70
C GLN A 89 -8.10 -6.23 -17.81
N THR A 90 -7.42 -6.60 -16.73
CA THR A 90 -7.85 -7.69 -15.86
C THR A 90 -8.79 -7.13 -14.78
N PRO A 91 -10.05 -7.60 -14.71
CA PRO A 91 -10.95 -7.20 -13.64
C PRO A 91 -10.52 -7.85 -12.30
N PRO A 92 -10.78 -7.20 -11.16
CA PRO A 92 -10.60 -7.82 -9.86
C PRO A 92 -11.64 -8.94 -9.64
N PRO A 93 -11.42 -9.87 -8.70
CA PRO A 93 -12.43 -10.84 -8.27
C PRO A 93 -13.77 -10.16 -7.95
N SER A 94 -14.88 -10.82 -8.30
CA SER A 94 -16.22 -10.25 -8.12
C SER A 94 -16.62 -10.00 -6.66
N GLU A 95 -15.91 -10.60 -5.72
CA GLU A 95 -16.08 -10.40 -4.28
C GLU A 95 -15.33 -9.18 -3.72
N ASP A 96 -14.48 -8.54 -4.52
CA ASP A 96 -13.80 -7.29 -4.19
C ASP A 96 -14.65 -6.11 -4.69
N VAL A 97 -15.57 -5.65 -3.85
CA VAL A 97 -16.70 -4.81 -4.27
C VAL A 97 -17.08 -3.77 -3.21
N VAL A 98 -17.69 -2.67 -3.64
CA VAL A 98 -18.39 -1.75 -2.74
C VAL A 98 -19.52 -2.47 -2.00
N VAL A 99 -19.50 -2.41 -0.67
CA VAL A 99 -20.51 -3.05 0.19
C VAL A 99 -21.33 -2.06 1.01
N GLN A 100 -20.90 -0.81 1.10
CA GLN A 100 -21.61 0.26 1.80
C GLN A 100 -21.26 1.61 1.19
N VAL A 101 -22.20 2.56 1.23
CA VAL A 101 -22.01 3.95 0.82
C VAL A 101 -22.37 4.86 2.00
N ILE A 102 -21.49 5.81 2.29
CA ILE A 102 -21.68 6.86 3.30
C ILE A 102 -21.89 8.16 2.55
N GLU A 103 -23.14 8.59 2.46
CA GLU A 103 -23.48 9.89 1.90
C GLU A 103 -23.34 10.96 2.98
N PHE A 104 -22.66 12.08 2.69
CA PHE A 104 -22.53 13.19 3.64
C PHE A 104 -23.75 14.10 3.69
N SER A 105 -24.95 13.53 3.71
CA SER A 105 -26.17 14.25 4.03
C SER A 105 -26.16 14.63 5.51
N VAL A 106 -25.75 15.85 5.81
CA VAL A 106 -25.74 16.45 7.14
C VAL A 106 -27.15 16.44 7.78
N ALA A 107 -28.21 16.35 6.98
CA ALA A 107 -29.58 16.19 7.48
C ALA A 107 -29.76 14.87 8.27
N ASP A 108 -29.18 13.78 7.79
CA ASP A 108 -29.31 12.46 8.40
C ASP A 108 -28.42 12.33 9.65
N PHE A 109 -27.29 13.03 9.67
CA PHE A 109 -26.34 12.98 10.78
C PHE A 109 -26.59 13.99 11.90
N LEU A 110 -27.00 15.22 11.59
CA LEU A 110 -27.22 16.26 12.60
C LEU A 110 -28.70 16.43 12.99
N GLY A 111 -29.61 15.66 12.38
CA GLY A 111 -31.06 15.79 12.62
C GLY A 111 -31.62 17.20 12.32
N SER A 112 -30.86 18.01 11.57
CA SER A 112 -31.12 19.45 11.37
C SER A 112 -32.19 19.73 10.32
N GLY A 113 -32.62 18.70 9.57
CA GLY A 113 -33.61 18.80 8.50
C GLY A 113 -33.15 19.62 7.27
N VAL A 114 -31.91 20.10 7.27
CA VAL A 114 -31.29 20.78 6.12
C VAL A 114 -30.28 19.82 5.51
N PRO A 115 -30.52 19.32 4.28
CA PRO A 115 -29.53 18.52 3.58
C PRO A 115 -28.40 19.46 3.15
N MET A 116 -27.37 19.58 3.98
CA MET A 116 -26.06 20.02 3.53
C MET A 116 -25.30 18.77 3.14
N THR A 117 -24.62 18.80 2.00
CA THR A 117 -23.77 17.71 1.53
C THR A 117 -22.42 18.31 1.18
N TYR A 118 -21.35 17.66 1.60
CA TYR A 118 -20.01 18.04 1.16
C TYR A 118 -19.69 17.22 -0.07
N ALA A 119 -19.60 17.89 -1.22
CA ALA A 119 -19.50 17.21 -2.51
C ALA A 119 -18.17 16.51 -2.73
N HIS A 120 -17.17 16.74 -1.88
CA HIS A 120 -15.81 16.31 -2.14
C HIS A 120 -15.13 15.80 -0.86
N PRO A 121 -15.31 14.52 -0.52
CA PRO A 121 -14.56 13.85 0.55
C PRO A 121 -13.13 13.56 0.11
N GLY A 122 -12.21 14.37 0.63
CA GLY A 122 -10.79 14.36 0.30
C GLY A 122 -9.96 13.33 1.06
N GLY A 123 -8.67 13.61 1.18
CA GLY A 123 -7.69 12.80 1.87
C GLY A 123 -8.12 12.46 3.30
N MET A 124 -7.85 11.22 3.68
CA MET A 124 -8.37 10.61 4.89
C MET A 124 -7.35 9.66 5.51
N GLN A 125 -7.49 9.39 6.81
CA GLN A 125 -6.66 8.43 7.52
C GLN A 125 -7.50 7.68 8.56
N ILE A 126 -7.17 6.41 8.78
CA ILE A 126 -7.73 5.60 9.87
C ILE A 126 -6.68 5.41 10.96
N LEU A 127 -7.10 5.55 12.21
CA LEU A 127 -6.34 5.11 13.38
C LEU A 127 -7.27 4.25 14.26
N ASP A 128 -6.79 3.06 14.61
CA ASP A 128 -7.57 2.01 15.25
C ASP A 128 -8.82 1.67 14.41
N ASN A 129 -9.98 2.22 14.78
CA ASN A 129 -11.25 2.05 14.10
C ASN A 129 -11.97 3.40 13.92
N VAL A 130 -11.20 4.49 13.80
CA VAL A 130 -11.76 5.83 13.58
C VAL A 130 -11.14 6.41 12.32
N LEU A 131 -12.01 6.74 11.37
CA LEU A 131 -11.68 7.41 10.12
C LEU A 131 -11.82 8.92 10.31
N VAL A 132 -10.81 9.68 9.91
CA VAL A 132 -10.89 11.14 9.76
C VAL A 132 -10.88 11.51 8.29
N VAL A 133 -11.76 12.41 7.88
CA VAL A 133 -11.96 12.78 6.47
C VAL A 133 -12.03 14.29 6.33
N ALA A 134 -11.21 14.83 5.44
CA ALA A 134 -11.35 16.22 4.99
C ALA A 134 -12.53 16.34 4.03
N LEU A 135 -13.37 17.36 4.24
CA LEU A 135 -14.56 17.61 3.45
C LEU A 135 -14.52 19.02 2.87
N GLN A 136 -14.90 19.16 1.59
CA GLN A 136 -15.05 20.45 0.91
C GLN A 136 -16.29 20.49 -0.01
N ASP A 137 -16.52 21.66 -0.61
CA ASP A 137 -17.61 21.95 -1.54
C ASP A 137 -19.01 21.67 -0.97
N PRO A 138 -19.45 22.43 0.05
CA PRO A 138 -20.78 22.25 0.61
C PRO A 138 -21.88 22.65 -0.38
N SER A 139 -22.95 21.87 -0.45
CA SER A 139 -24.10 22.15 -1.32
C SER A 139 -24.93 23.36 -0.87
N ALA A 140 -24.79 23.78 0.39
CA ALA A 140 -25.41 24.99 0.92
C ALA A 140 -24.40 26.13 0.99
N SER A 141 -24.68 27.24 0.31
CA SER A 141 -23.82 28.44 0.28
C SER A 141 -23.62 29.15 1.62
N THR A 142 -24.27 28.67 2.69
CA THR A 142 -24.14 29.20 4.06
C THR A 142 -23.31 28.29 4.96
N ALA A 143 -22.95 27.11 4.47
CA ALA A 143 -22.08 26.20 5.18
C ALA A 143 -20.63 26.69 5.12
N ALA A 144 -19.80 26.21 6.03
CA ALA A 144 -18.36 26.41 5.93
C ALA A 144 -17.80 25.59 4.76
N ASP A 145 -16.94 26.20 3.95
CA ASP A 145 -16.34 25.58 2.77
C ASP A 145 -15.44 24.39 3.12
N ALA A 146 -14.90 24.36 4.35
CA ALA A 146 -14.09 23.27 4.89
C ALA A 146 -14.74 22.64 6.13
N ALA A 147 -14.71 21.31 6.19
CA ALA A 147 -15.06 20.55 7.38
C ALA A 147 -14.17 19.31 7.56
N LEU A 148 -14.20 18.76 8.76
CA LEU A 148 -13.56 17.51 9.14
C LEU A 148 -14.63 16.59 9.70
N ALA A 149 -14.82 15.41 9.09
CA ALA A 149 -15.64 14.35 9.66
C ALA A 149 -14.77 13.36 10.44
N VAL A 150 -15.25 12.96 11.62
CA VAL A 150 -14.68 11.88 12.43
C VAL A 150 -15.71 10.77 12.51
N ILE A 151 -15.37 9.57 12.06
CA ILE A 151 -16.33 8.47 11.86
C ILE A 151 -15.79 7.20 12.56
N ASP A 152 -16.60 6.58 13.42
CA ASP A 152 -16.34 5.24 13.94
C ASP A 152 -16.63 4.21 12.85
N VAL A 153 -15.61 3.43 12.51
CA VAL A 153 -15.61 2.41 11.47
C VAL A 153 -15.35 1.02 12.03
N ALA A 154 -15.56 0.81 13.33
CA ALA A 154 -15.41 -0.51 13.96
C ALA A 154 -16.34 -1.58 13.35
N ASP A 155 -17.49 -1.16 12.82
CA ASP A 155 -18.31 -1.96 11.91
C ASP A 155 -18.32 -1.27 10.52
N PRO A 156 -17.55 -1.79 9.55
CA PRO A 156 -17.49 -1.22 8.20
C PRO A 156 -18.84 -1.17 7.47
N LEU A 157 -19.81 -1.99 7.87
CA LEU A 157 -21.14 -2.02 7.27
C LEU A 157 -22.12 -1.09 7.97
N SER A 158 -21.75 -0.52 9.11
CA SER A 158 -22.57 0.41 9.88
C SER A 158 -21.73 1.54 10.51
N PRO A 159 -21.01 2.33 9.69
CA PRO A 159 -20.18 3.43 10.18
C PRO A 159 -21.03 4.50 10.91
N GLN A 160 -20.46 5.12 11.93
CA GLN A 160 -21.14 6.11 12.76
C GLN A 160 -20.37 7.43 12.79
N LEU A 161 -21.00 8.53 12.40
CA LEU A 161 -20.39 9.85 12.58
C LEU A 161 -20.28 10.16 14.08
N LEU A 162 -19.07 10.48 14.52
CA LEU A 162 -18.76 10.93 15.86
C LEU A 162 -18.80 12.46 15.95
N GLU A 163 -18.19 13.14 14.98
CA GLU A 163 -18.07 14.60 14.98
C GLU A 163 -18.03 15.13 13.55
N LEU A 164 -18.64 16.30 13.32
CA LEU A 164 -18.48 17.10 12.11
C LEU A 164 -17.99 18.49 12.48
N LYS A 165 -16.68 18.67 12.41
CA LYS A 165 -16.03 19.92 12.77
C LYS A 165 -15.94 20.84 11.55
N THR A 166 -16.80 21.85 11.50
CA THR A 166 -16.68 22.91 10.48
C THR A 166 -15.50 23.83 10.80
N VAL A 167 -14.74 24.23 9.79
CA VAL A 167 -13.67 25.22 9.94
C VAL A 167 -14.25 26.59 9.63
N PRO A 168 -14.39 27.51 10.61
CA PRO A 168 -14.96 28.82 10.34
C PRO A 168 -14.06 29.58 9.37
N ASP A 169 -14.64 30.08 8.29
CA ASP A 169 -13.94 31.04 7.43
C ASP A 169 -13.76 32.34 8.20
N THR A 170 -12.51 32.76 8.36
CA THR A 170 -12.19 34.08 8.88
C THR A 170 -11.83 34.97 7.70
N ALA A 171 -12.22 36.24 7.74
CA ALA A 171 -11.94 37.19 6.65
C ALA A 171 -10.45 37.36 6.30
N ALA A 172 -9.54 36.80 7.10
CA ALA A 172 -8.10 36.79 6.83
C ALA A 172 -7.62 35.54 6.07
N ASP A 173 -8.37 34.44 6.17
CA ASP A 173 -7.98 33.12 5.67
C ASP A 173 -8.61 32.83 4.30
N ASP A 174 -9.82 33.29 3.96
CA ASP A 174 -10.44 33.09 2.63
C ASP A 174 -10.47 31.59 2.25
N ILE A 175 -10.99 30.75 3.15
CA ILE A 175 -10.91 29.29 3.04
C ILE A 175 -11.83 28.80 1.90
N GLU A 176 -11.29 28.09 0.91
CA GLU A 176 -12.06 27.48 -0.20
C GLU A 176 -12.40 26.00 0.03
N GLY A 177 -11.85 25.36 1.07
CA GLY A 177 -12.02 23.92 1.25
C GLY A 177 -10.98 23.26 2.15
N SER A 178 -11.09 21.94 2.28
CA SER A 178 -10.12 21.08 2.93
C SER A 178 -9.86 19.84 2.09
N GLY A 179 -8.59 19.63 1.71
CA GLY A 179 -8.20 18.57 0.78
C GLY A 179 -7.71 17.29 1.46
N ALA A 180 -7.18 17.35 2.69
CA ALA A 180 -6.56 16.20 3.33
C ALA A 180 -6.66 16.23 4.86
N ALA A 181 -6.81 15.07 5.50
CA ALA A 181 -6.80 14.91 6.95
C ALA A 181 -5.93 13.73 7.40
N ALA A 182 -5.32 13.86 8.59
CA ALA A 182 -4.52 12.82 9.24
C ALA A 182 -4.77 12.80 10.75
N ILE A 183 -4.60 11.64 11.38
CA ILE A 183 -4.83 11.43 12.82
C ILE A 183 -3.71 10.60 13.45
N THR A 184 -3.31 10.95 14.68
CA THR A 184 -2.38 10.17 15.49
C THR A 184 -2.71 10.27 16.97
N ARG A 185 -2.42 9.22 17.73
CA ARG A 185 -2.51 9.24 19.19
C ARG A 185 -1.22 9.82 19.77
N LEU A 186 -1.32 10.71 20.75
CA LEU A 186 -0.21 11.32 21.48
C LEU A 186 0.16 10.51 22.73
N ASP A 187 1.35 10.78 23.26
CA ASP A 187 1.91 10.03 24.39
C ASP A 187 1.09 10.20 25.70
N ASP A 188 0.32 11.29 25.81
CA ASP A 188 -0.58 11.51 26.94
C ASP A 188 -1.97 10.88 26.75
N GLY A 189 -2.16 10.10 25.68
CA GLY A 189 -3.37 9.37 25.38
C GLY A 189 -4.38 10.11 24.52
N THR A 190 -4.29 11.44 24.42
CA THR A 190 -5.15 12.26 23.53
C THR A 190 -4.76 12.08 22.06
N TYR A 191 -5.53 12.66 21.14
CA TYR A 191 -5.28 12.56 19.70
C TYR A 191 -4.99 13.93 19.10
N LEU A 192 -4.06 13.93 18.15
CA LEU A 192 -3.80 15.04 17.25
C LEU A 192 -4.46 14.71 15.91
N ILE A 193 -5.31 15.61 15.43
CA ILE A 193 -5.89 15.53 14.10
C ILE A 193 -5.43 16.76 13.35
N THR A 194 -4.93 16.57 12.14
CA THR A 194 -4.59 17.69 11.26
C THR A 194 -5.41 17.65 9.99
N SER A 195 -5.72 18.82 9.48
CA SER A 195 -6.35 19.00 8.18
C SER A 195 -5.62 20.08 7.40
N MET A 196 -5.48 19.87 6.11
CA MET A 196 -4.95 20.89 5.23
C MET A 196 -6.08 21.67 4.57
N LEU A 197 -5.93 22.99 4.59
CA LEU A 197 -6.91 23.94 4.11
C LEU A 197 -6.49 24.53 2.77
N LYS A 198 -7.51 24.65 1.92
CA LYS A 198 -7.53 25.33 0.64
C LYS A 198 -7.85 26.83 0.90
N ILE A 199 -7.13 27.78 0.30
CA ILE A 199 -7.14 29.22 0.62
C ILE A 199 -7.17 30.10 -0.66
N ALA A 200 -8.28 30.79 -0.91
CA ALA A 200 -8.51 31.52 -2.16
C ALA A 200 -7.41 32.53 -2.51
N GLY A 201 -7.02 32.52 -3.79
CA GLY A 201 -6.13 33.52 -4.39
C GLY A 201 -4.71 33.57 -3.80
N LYS A 202 -4.34 32.61 -2.96
CA LYS A 202 -2.98 32.40 -2.47
C LYS A 202 -2.58 30.96 -2.79
N ASP A 203 -1.29 30.69 -2.95
CA ASP A 203 -0.81 29.32 -2.97
C ASP A 203 -1.11 28.70 -1.59
N GLU A 204 -2.00 27.70 -1.58
CA GLU A 204 -2.77 27.22 -0.43
C GLU A 204 -1.94 26.29 0.44
N LYS A 205 -1.64 26.67 1.68
CA LYS A 205 -0.57 26.02 2.46
C LYS A 205 -0.80 26.02 3.98
N THR A 206 -2.05 26.00 4.44
CA THR A 206 -2.35 26.05 5.89
C THR A 206 -2.72 24.67 6.40
N LEU A 207 -1.98 24.20 7.40
CA LEU A 207 -2.31 23.02 8.18
C LEU A 207 -2.92 23.47 9.50
N ILE A 208 -4.17 23.08 9.77
CA ILE A 208 -4.77 23.24 11.09
C ILE A 208 -4.59 21.95 11.87
N ALA A 209 -4.24 22.09 13.14
CA ALA A 209 -4.12 21.01 14.10
C ALA A 209 -5.17 21.16 15.19
N TRP A 210 -5.91 20.10 15.45
CA TRP A 210 -6.80 19.96 16.60
C TRP A 210 -6.30 18.89 17.54
N ARG A 211 -6.68 19.04 18.79
CA ARG A 211 -6.49 18.04 19.82
C ARG A 211 -7.81 17.62 20.42
N THR A 212 -7.95 16.33 20.69
CA THR A 212 -9.08 15.83 21.48
C THR A 212 -8.91 16.21 22.96
N PRO A 213 -9.99 16.55 23.66
CA PRO A 213 -9.95 16.79 25.09
C PRO A 213 -9.97 15.47 25.91
N THR A 214 -10.18 14.33 25.26
CA THR A 214 -10.25 12.98 25.84
C THR A 214 -9.24 12.03 25.20
N ASP A 215 -9.01 10.88 25.85
CA ASP A 215 -8.19 9.77 25.35
C ASP A 215 -9.00 8.69 24.62
N ASN A 216 -10.31 8.93 24.42
CA ASN A 216 -11.22 8.09 23.67
C ASN A 216 -11.95 8.92 22.58
N LEU A 217 -11.66 8.65 21.31
CA LEU A 217 -12.26 9.35 20.16
C LEU A 217 -13.79 9.23 20.12
N ARG A 218 -14.35 8.15 20.65
CA ARG A 218 -15.82 7.94 20.67
C ARG A 218 -16.54 8.92 21.58
N ASP A 219 -15.84 9.54 22.52
CA ASP A 219 -16.42 10.57 23.39
C ASP A 219 -16.78 11.84 22.58
N LEU A 220 -16.25 12.02 21.36
CA LEU A 220 -16.64 13.11 20.47
C LEU A 220 -18.11 13.05 20.04
N ALA A 221 -18.77 11.89 20.16
CA ALA A 221 -20.21 11.79 19.95
C ALA A 221 -21.04 12.50 21.05
N ASP A 222 -20.43 12.83 22.20
CA ASP A 222 -21.08 13.57 23.25
C ASP A 222 -21.08 15.08 22.92
N PRO A 223 -22.25 15.77 22.88
CA PRO A 223 -22.34 17.18 22.46
C PRO A 223 -21.55 18.22 23.29
N GLY A 224 -20.94 17.81 24.40
CA GLY A 224 -20.10 18.65 25.25
C GLY A 224 -18.60 18.48 25.02
N VAL A 225 -18.20 17.56 24.14
CA VAL A 225 -16.82 17.21 23.82
C VAL A 225 -16.54 17.70 22.41
N ASP A 226 -15.62 18.64 22.26
CA ASP A 226 -15.30 19.25 20.96
C ASP A 226 -13.78 19.22 20.73
N LEU A 227 -13.39 19.12 19.46
CA LEU A 227 -12.03 19.31 19.01
C LEU A 227 -11.56 20.74 19.33
N VAL A 228 -10.45 20.84 20.04
CA VAL A 228 -9.84 22.12 20.38
C VAL A 228 -8.75 22.42 19.38
N GLU A 229 -8.82 23.56 18.68
CA GLU A 229 -7.72 24.02 17.82
C GLU A 229 -6.46 24.13 18.69
N PHE A 230 -5.48 23.31 18.36
CA PHE A 230 -4.19 23.22 19.04
C PHE A 230 -3.21 24.19 18.41
N ASP A 231 -3.15 24.20 17.08
CA ASP A 231 -2.28 25.10 16.34
C ASP A 231 -2.79 25.30 14.91
N ARG A 232 -2.29 26.35 14.26
CA ARG A 232 -2.53 26.63 12.85
C ARG A 232 -1.22 27.04 12.21
N TRP A 233 -0.67 26.11 11.46
CA TRP A 233 0.62 26.23 10.82
C TRP A 233 0.45 26.68 9.38
N ARG A 234 1.21 27.69 8.96
CA ARG A 234 1.20 28.27 7.61
C ARG A 234 2.54 28.00 6.92
N ALA A 235 2.55 27.88 5.59
CA ALA A 235 3.80 27.70 4.85
C ALA A 235 4.90 28.73 5.15
N SER A 236 4.55 29.98 5.46
CA SER A 236 5.54 31.00 5.85
C SER A 236 6.33 30.62 7.11
N GLU A 237 5.87 29.61 7.85
CA GLU A 237 6.50 29.07 9.05
C GLU A 237 7.39 27.85 8.75
N LEU A 238 7.50 27.45 7.47
CA LEU A 238 8.59 26.57 7.01
C LEU A 238 9.90 27.28 7.27
N THR A 239 10.72 26.68 8.13
CA THR A 239 12.07 27.19 8.34
C THR A 239 12.91 26.81 7.12
N GLU A 240 13.06 27.77 6.21
CA GLU A 240 14.07 27.91 5.15
C GLU A 240 15.19 26.86 5.24
N TYR A 241 15.12 25.78 4.43
CA TYR A 241 16.25 24.88 4.23
C TYR A 241 16.32 24.39 2.78
N GLY A 242 17.36 24.87 2.09
CA GLY A 242 17.72 24.50 0.73
C GLY A 242 17.04 25.36 -0.32
N ASP A 243 17.78 25.75 -1.35
CA ASP A 243 17.35 26.61 -2.46
C ASP A 243 16.20 26.02 -3.33
N GLU A 244 15.55 24.95 -2.87
CA GLU A 244 14.35 24.34 -3.46
C GLU A 244 13.08 24.83 -2.74
N GLU A 245 13.00 26.15 -2.53
CA GLU A 245 11.83 26.90 -2.04
C GLU A 245 10.53 26.54 -2.83
N SER A 246 10.64 25.87 -3.98
CA SER A 246 9.53 25.48 -4.86
C SER A 246 8.74 24.23 -4.46
N ASP A 247 9.09 23.48 -3.42
CA ASP A 247 8.52 22.13 -3.25
C ASP A 247 7.29 22.04 -2.34
N TRP A 248 7.27 22.72 -1.19
CA TRP A 248 5.99 22.96 -0.51
C TRP A 248 5.15 24.00 -1.27
N GLU A 249 5.85 24.89 -1.97
CA GLU A 249 5.26 25.95 -2.78
C GLU A 249 4.99 25.55 -4.22
N GLY A 250 4.87 24.26 -4.52
CA GLY A 250 4.75 23.69 -5.86
C GLY A 250 5.11 24.65 -6.99
N GLY A 251 6.34 24.54 -7.50
CA GLY A 251 6.84 25.39 -8.57
C GLY A 251 5.78 25.60 -9.66
N PRO A 252 5.66 26.81 -10.24
CA PRO A 252 4.53 27.19 -11.06
C PRO A 252 4.25 26.13 -12.12
N THR A 253 3.10 25.47 -12.04
CA THR A 253 2.68 24.57 -13.11
C THR A 253 2.48 25.37 -14.39
N THR A 254 2.52 24.70 -15.54
CA THR A 254 2.32 25.33 -16.85
C THR A 254 0.95 26.04 -17.00
N LEU A 255 0.03 25.79 -16.06
CA LEU A 255 -1.29 26.41 -15.96
C LEU A 255 -1.42 27.41 -14.79
N GLY A 256 -0.35 27.66 -14.02
CA GLY A 256 -0.37 28.56 -12.86
C GLY A 256 -1.19 28.03 -11.67
N LEU A 257 -1.48 26.73 -11.64
CA LEU A 257 -2.18 26.06 -10.54
C LEU A 257 -1.17 25.34 -9.66
N ASN A 258 -0.99 25.83 -8.45
CA ASN A 258 -0.12 25.25 -7.46
C ASN A 258 -0.94 24.33 -6.56
N TRP A 259 -0.86 23.01 -6.77
CA TRP A 259 -1.75 22.08 -6.08
C TRP A 259 -1.15 21.67 -4.73
N PRO A 260 -1.86 21.89 -3.61
CA PRO A 260 -1.41 21.42 -2.31
C PRO A 260 -1.41 19.89 -2.27
N PHE A 261 -0.77 19.31 -1.25
CA PHE A 261 -0.93 17.89 -0.93
C PHE A 261 -2.41 17.47 -0.91
N GLN A 262 -2.74 16.30 -1.44
CA GLN A 262 -4.13 15.81 -1.48
C GLN A 262 -4.38 14.68 -0.48
N ALA A 263 -3.32 14.17 0.15
CA ALA A 263 -3.43 13.29 1.30
C ALA A 263 -2.34 13.57 2.33
N LEU A 264 -2.66 13.22 3.57
CA LEU A 264 -1.78 13.26 4.73
C LEU A 264 -1.87 11.93 5.46
N ALA A 265 -0.77 11.45 6.03
CA ALA A 265 -0.80 10.30 6.92
C ALA A 265 0.25 10.42 8.02
N TYR A 266 -0.18 10.35 9.27
CA TYR A 266 0.77 10.19 10.37
C TYR A 266 1.27 8.75 10.46
N VAL A 267 2.58 8.60 10.64
CA VAL A 267 3.24 7.32 10.89
C VAL A 267 4.13 7.44 12.11
N ARG A 268 3.96 6.53 13.07
CA ARG A 268 4.78 6.48 14.28
C ARG A 268 5.91 5.47 14.10
N GLU A 269 7.13 5.95 14.38
CA GLU A 269 8.32 5.12 14.39
C GLU A 269 8.45 4.34 15.70
N SER A 270 8.75 3.05 15.59
CA SER A 270 9.05 2.20 16.74
C SER A 270 10.32 2.70 17.45
N PRO A 271 10.35 2.80 18.79
CA PRO A 271 11.54 3.22 19.53
C PRO A 271 12.70 2.23 19.33
N VAL A 272 13.92 2.76 19.24
CA VAL A 272 15.16 1.96 19.12
C VAL A 272 16.07 2.29 20.31
N ASP A 273 16.50 1.26 21.05
CA ASP A 273 17.56 1.28 22.08
C ASP A 273 17.79 2.64 22.79
N GLY A 274 16.80 3.11 23.55
CA GLY A 274 16.91 4.30 24.40
C GLY A 274 16.47 5.61 23.75
N ASP A 275 16.18 5.63 22.45
CA ASP A 275 15.56 6.77 21.78
C ASP A 275 14.02 6.72 21.91
N PRO A 276 13.36 7.87 22.15
CA PRO A 276 11.90 7.95 22.20
C PRO A 276 11.29 7.66 20.82
N SER A 277 10.03 7.23 20.79
CA SER A 277 9.30 7.08 19.52
C SER A 277 9.22 8.42 18.80
N ARG A 278 9.47 8.42 17.49
CA ARG A 278 9.32 9.59 16.64
C ARG A 278 7.99 9.56 15.92
N LEU A 279 7.45 10.74 15.62
CA LEU A 279 6.23 10.91 14.85
C LEU A 279 6.58 11.55 13.53
N TYR A 280 6.10 10.96 12.44
CA TYR A 280 6.28 11.47 11.09
C TYR A 280 4.94 11.77 10.44
N LEU A 281 4.92 12.78 9.58
CA LEU A 281 3.81 13.12 8.70
C LEU A 281 4.26 12.89 7.25
N LEU A 282 3.57 11.97 6.57
CA LEU A 282 3.66 11.80 5.13
C LEU A 282 2.67 12.76 4.47
N ALA A 283 3.12 13.49 3.46
CA ALA A 283 2.30 14.38 2.66
C ALA A 283 2.42 14.00 1.18
N PHE A 284 1.29 13.71 0.56
CA PHE A 284 1.21 13.13 -0.78
C PHE A 284 0.77 14.17 -1.79
N ARG A 285 1.46 14.26 -2.93
CA ARG A 285 1.09 15.17 -4.01
C ARG A 285 1.40 14.57 -5.37
N ASN A 286 0.72 15.10 -6.39
CA ASN A 286 1.21 15.03 -7.76
C ASN A 286 1.84 16.39 -8.14
N SER A 287 2.87 16.39 -8.99
CA SER A 287 3.54 17.63 -9.45
C SER A 287 2.68 18.45 -10.42
N THR A 288 1.55 17.91 -10.88
CA THR A 288 0.52 18.66 -11.59
C THR A 288 -0.85 18.33 -11.00
N GLY A 289 -1.84 19.19 -11.19
CA GLY A 289 -3.24 18.84 -10.89
C GLY A 289 -3.99 18.24 -12.08
N ALA A 290 -3.27 17.85 -13.15
CA ALA A 290 -3.89 17.20 -14.27
C ALA A 290 -3.95 15.69 -13.99
N PRO A 291 -5.14 15.06 -14.07
CA PRO A 291 -5.36 13.64 -13.76
C PRO A 291 -4.55 12.62 -14.57
N SER A 292 -3.83 13.07 -15.60
CA SER A 292 -3.04 12.24 -16.51
C SER A 292 -1.56 12.58 -16.51
N ASP A 293 -1.14 13.66 -15.85
CA ASP A 293 0.20 14.22 -16.00
C ASP A 293 0.86 14.46 -14.65
N GLY A 294 2.18 14.52 -14.64
CA GLY A 294 2.96 14.84 -13.44
C GLY A 294 3.41 13.63 -12.64
N ASP A 295 4.30 13.92 -11.71
CA ASP A 295 5.02 12.97 -10.89
C ASP A 295 4.36 12.83 -9.53
N ASP A 296 4.21 11.60 -9.05
CA ASP A 296 3.74 11.34 -7.70
C ASP A 296 4.89 11.45 -6.70
N TRP A 297 4.66 12.19 -5.61
CA TRP A 297 5.64 12.44 -4.57
C TRP A 297 5.06 12.20 -3.18
N ILE A 298 5.90 11.65 -2.31
CA ILE A 298 5.70 11.66 -0.86
C ILE A 298 6.77 12.53 -0.24
N HIS A 299 6.34 13.49 0.57
CA HIS A 299 7.20 14.28 1.44
C HIS A 299 7.06 13.78 2.87
N LEU A 300 8.18 13.70 3.58
CA LEU A 300 8.25 13.22 4.95
C LEU A 300 8.70 14.36 5.85
N TYR A 301 7.90 14.62 6.88
CA TYR A 301 8.21 15.58 7.93
C TYR A 301 8.29 14.87 9.27
N GLU A 302 9.30 15.18 10.08
CA GLU A 302 9.32 14.84 11.50
C GLU A 302 8.46 15.85 12.25
N VAL A 303 7.64 15.35 13.16
CA VAL A 303 6.59 16.12 13.83
C VAL A 303 7.00 16.36 15.28
N PHE A 304 7.11 17.62 15.64
CA PHE A 304 7.43 18.06 16.99
C PHE A 304 6.27 18.83 17.60
N LEU A 305 5.91 18.46 18.83
CA LEU A 305 4.94 19.18 19.65
C LEU A 305 5.69 19.92 20.76
N THR A 306 6.15 21.13 20.45
CA THR A 306 7.01 21.92 21.36
C THR A 306 6.34 23.22 21.76
N GLY A 307 6.31 23.51 23.07
CA GLY A 307 5.80 24.79 23.57
C GLY A 307 4.31 25.05 23.30
N GLY A 308 3.53 23.99 23.04
CA GLY A 308 2.11 24.12 22.68
C GLY A 308 1.86 24.45 21.20
N ALA A 309 2.87 24.27 20.34
CA ALA A 309 2.77 24.46 18.90
C ALA A 309 3.22 23.19 18.16
N LEU A 310 2.72 23.04 16.93
CA LEU A 310 3.13 22.05 15.95
C LEU A 310 4.32 22.61 15.16
N LYS A 311 5.39 21.83 15.08
CA LYS A 311 6.52 22.09 14.20
C LYS A 311 6.74 20.87 13.30
N LEU A 312 6.98 21.13 12.02
CA LEU A 312 7.29 20.12 11.01
C LEU A 312 8.70 20.38 10.48
N ASP A 313 9.59 19.40 10.62
CA ASP A 313 10.93 19.45 10.04
C ASP A 313 10.97 18.50 8.84
N PHE A 314 11.37 18.99 7.67
CA PHE A 314 11.53 18.14 6.49
C PHE A 314 12.64 17.10 6.71
N VAL A 315 12.37 15.86 6.33
CA VAL A 315 13.29 14.73 6.50
C VAL A 315 13.74 14.20 5.15
N ALA A 316 12.78 13.89 4.28
CA ALA A 316 13.04 13.28 2.99
C ALA A 316 11.85 13.48 2.04
N LYS A 317 12.09 13.29 0.75
CA LYS A 317 11.04 13.11 -0.25
C LYS A 317 11.36 11.91 -1.13
N ARG A 318 10.33 11.34 -1.73
CA ARG A 318 10.47 10.26 -2.71
C ARG A 318 9.50 10.47 -3.86
N LYS A 319 10.01 10.28 -5.07
CA LYS A 319 9.24 10.22 -6.31
C LYS A 319 8.80 8.78 -6.58
N PHE A 320 7.64 8.62 -7.19
CA PHE A 320 7.11 7.34 -7.63
C PHE A 320 6.93 7.34 -9.14
N TYR A 321 7.06 6.14 -9.72
CA TYR A 321 6.83 5.93 -11.12
C TYR A 321 5.33 5.91 -11.36
N ARG A 322 4.93 6.61 -12.40
CA ARG A 322 3.56 6.66 -12.87
C ARG A 322 3.58 6.36 -14.36
N ASP A 323 2.97 5.25 -14.76
CA ASP A 323 2.65 5.08 -16.17
C ASP A 323 1.49 6.01 -16.53
N THR A 324 1.69 6.82 -17.56
CA THR A 324 0.71 7.78 -18.08
C THR A 324 -0.08 7.21 -19.25
N THR A 325 0.24 6.00 -19.71
CA THR A 325 -0.25 5.48 -20.99
C THR A 325 -1.25 4.34 -20.86
N GLN A 326 -1.06 3.34 -19.98
CA GLN A 326 -2.00 2.20 -19.87
C GLN A 326 -2.15 1.63 -18.45
N ASP A 327 -1.10 1.58 -17.64
CA ASP A 327 -1.05 0.90 -16.35
C ASP A 327 -0.92 1.85 -15.15
N GLN A 328 -1.57 3.01 -15.23
CA GLN A 328 -1.63 3.94 -14.11
C GLN A 328 -2.27 3.27 -12.88
N MET A 329 -1.44 2.91 -11.90
CA MET A 329 -1.88 2.26 -10.65
C MET A 329 -2.41 3.25 -9.62
N GLY A 330 -2.14 4.54 -9.77
CA GLY A 330 -2.61 5.55 -8.84
C GLY A 330 -2.34 6.97 -9.32
N ASP A 331 -2.85 7.92 -8.56
CA ASP A 331 -2.54 9.33 -8.65
C ASP A 331 -2.54 9.89 -7.23
N PHE A 332 -1.39 10.39 -6.76
CA PHE A 332 -1.27 10.92 -5.41
C PHE A 332 -1.98 12.27 -5.23
N SER A 333 -2.48 12.87 -6.32
CA SER A 333 -3.45 13.97 -6.28
C SER A 333 -4.92 13.53 -6.25
N ALA A 334 -5.22 12.28 -6.60
CA ALA A 334 -6.57 11.73 -6.49
C ALA A 334 -6.79 11.19 -5.07
N ALA A 335 -6.23 10.02 -4.78
CA ALA A 335 -6.31 9.42 -3.47
C ALA A 335 -4.99 8.76 -3.15
N ALA A 336 -4.45 9.06 -1.99
CA ALA A 336 -3.31 8.35 -1.43
C ALA A 336 -3.50 8.10 0.06
N SER A 337 -2.84 7.08 0.58
CA SER A 337 -2.84 6.76 2.00
C SER A 337 -1.58 6.00 2.38
N ALA A 338 -1.28 5.97 3.68
CA ALA A 338 -0.28 5.08 4.25
C ALA A 338 -0.93 4.14 5.26
N TYR A 339 -0.41 2.93 5.33
CA TYR A 339 -0.76 1.90 6.29
C TYR A 339 0.53 1.31 6.86
N VAL A 340 0.50 0.97 8.15
CA VAL A 340 1.59 0.25 8.79
C VAL A 340 1.08 -1.13 9.16
N SER A 341 1.64 -2.16 8.54
CA SER A 341 1.20 -3.53 8.76
C SER A 341 1.48 -4.01 10.19
N PRO A 342 0.85 -5.11 10.65
CA PRO A 342 1.12 -5.70 11.95
C PRO A 342 2.58 -6.04 12.17
N SER A 343 3.28 -6.47 11.11
CA SER A 343 4.71 -6.73 11.17
C SER A 343 5.56 -5.45 11.23
N GLY A 344 5.01 -4.28 10.86
CA GLY A 344 5.68 -2.97 10.90
C GLY A 344 6.00 -2.38 9.53
N GLN A 345 5.49 -2.97 8.45
CA GLN A 345 5.77 -2.54 7.08
C GLN A 345 5.04 -1.25 6.78
N LEU A 346 5.75 -0.22 6.32
CA LEU A 346 5.12 0.92 5.66
C LEU A 346 4.65 0.48 4.28
N ILE A 347 3.36 0.65 4.04
CA ILE A 347 2.69 0.36 2.77
C ILE A 347 1.93 1.61 2.35
N VAL A 348 2.08 2.01 1.09
CA VAL A 348 1.34 3.13 0.51
C VAL A 348 0.30 2.59 -0.46
N TYR A 349 -0.88 3.21 -0.47
CA TYR A 349 -1.91 2.96 -1.46
C TYR A 349 -2.28 4.24 -2.20
N SER A 350 -2.70 4.10 -3.44
CA SER A 350 -3.30 5.18 -4.21
C SER A 350 -4.23 4.63 -5.27
N ALA A 351 -5.34 5.33 -5.52
CA ALA A 351 -6.27 5.01 -6.60
C ALA A 351 -6.07 5.93 -7.81
N GLU A 352 -6.53 5.45 -8.97
CA GLU A 352 -6.69 6.29 -10.14
C GLU A 352 -7.72 7.41 -9.91
N TYR A 353 -7.79 8.37 -10.83
CA TYR A 353 -8.71 9.50 -10.74
C TYR A 353 -10.19 9.10 -10.98
N THR A 354 -10.45 8.11 -11.83
CA THR A 354 -11.81 7.72 -12.25
C THR A 354 -12.06 6.23 -12.02
N ASN A 355 -12.81 5.56 -12.89
CA ASN A 355 -13.00 4.11 -12.93
C ASN A 355 -12.52 3.54 -14.27
N GLY A 356 -11.28 3.88 -14.65
CA GLY A 356 -10.66 3.50 -15.92
C GLY A 356 -10.42 1.99 -16.06
N GLY A 357 -10.64 1.21 -15.01
CA GLY A 357 -10.56 -0.24 -15.05
C GLY A 357 -11.67 -0.92 -15.88
N PRO A 358 -11.48 -2.20 -16.22
CA PRO A 358 -12.38 -2.92 -17.11
C PRO A 358 -13.76 -3.09 -16.49
N SER A 359 -14.80 -2.90 -17.30
CA SER A 359 -16.20 -3.14 -16.89
C SER A 359 -16.68 -2.29 -15.69
N GLY A 360 -16.12 -1.09 -15.51
CA GLY A 360 -16.54 -0.16 -14.45
C GLY A 360 -15.90 -0.44 -13.10
N THR A 361 -14.70 -0.99 -13.08
CA THR A 361 -13.92 -1.18 -11.85
C THR A 361 -13.03 0.03 -11.61
N VAL A 362 -12.70 0.30 -10.35
CA VAL A 362 -11.66 1.27 -9.98
C VAL A 362 -10.33 0.54 -9.81
N ARG A 363 -9.27 1.14 -10.35
CA ARG A 363 -7.89 0.68 -10.21
C ARG A 363 -7.19 1.40 -9.06
N PHE A 364 -6.38 0.68 -8.31
CA PHE A 364 -5.50 1.25 -7.31
C PHE A 364 -4.23 0.42 -7.18
N GLY A 365 -3.21 0.97 -6.52
CA GLY A 365 -1.90 0.37 -6.38
C GLY A 365 -1.50 0.19 -4.92
N GLU A 366 -0.68 -0.82 -4.66
CA GLU A 366 0.05 -1.00 -3.39
C GLU A 366 1.56 -0.81 -3.62
N TRP A 367 2.19 0.10 -2.88
CA TRP A 367 3.64 0.28 -2.86
C TRP A 367 4.17 -0.16 -1.49
N PRO A 368 4.61 -1.42 -1.32
CA PRO A 368 5.14 -1.93 -0.06
C PRO A 368 6.63 -1.59 0.11
N HIS A 369 7.15 -1.59 1.34
CA HIS A 369 8.59 -1.51 1.62
C HIS A 369 9.33 -2.81 1.24
N ILE A 370 10.40 -2.71 0.43
CA ILE A 370 11.20 -3.84 -0.10
C ILE A 370 11.94 -4.65 0.99
N GLY A 371 12.25 -4.03 2.13
CA GLY A 371 13.12 -4.64 3.16
C GLY A 371 12.39 -5.26 4.34
N HIS A 372 11.06 -5.13 4.44
CA HIS A 372 10.36 -5.41 5.70
C HIS A 372 10.36 -6.89 6.10
N ASP A 373 10.47 -7.79 5.12
CA ASP A 373 10.42 -9.22 5.41
C ASP A 373 11.73 -9.74 6.04
N ALA A 374 12.74 -8.91 6.36
CA ALA A 374 14.06 -9.38 6.80
C ALA A 374 14.04 -10.35 8.01
N ASP A 375 12.99 -10.32 8.84
CA ASP A 375 12.75 -11.29 9.92
C ASP A 375 11.81 -12.44 9.52
N MET A 376 11.06 -12.30 8.43
CA MET A 376 10.29 -13.35 7.77
C MET A 376 11.17 -14.13 6.77
N ILE A 377 12.33 -14.59 7.22
CA ILE A 377 13.21 -15.41 6.38
C ILE A 377 12.54 -16.76 6.13
N GLY A 378 12.10 -16.98 4.89
CA GLY A 378 11.81 -18.30 4.36
C GLY A 378 10.35 -18.74 4.40
N ARG A 379 9.36 -17.83 4.41
CA ARG A 379 8.01 -18.27 4.03
C ARG A 379 7.95 -18.41 2.50
N PRO A 380 7.40 -19.53 2.01
CA PRO A 380 7.03 -19.66 0.61
C PRO A 380 6.06 -18.53 0.24
N GLY A 381 6.44 -17.69 -0.73
CA GLY A 381 5.69 -16.48 -1.11
C GLY A 381 6.40 -15.16 -0.83
N ASP A 382 7.48 -15.16 -0.04
CA ASP A 382 8.28 -13.94 0.25
C ASP A 382 9.32 -13.63 -0.83
N ALA A 383 9.43 -14.51 -1.83
CA ALA A 383 10.32 -14.31 -2.97
C ALA A 383 9.73 -13.25 -3.89
N TRP A 384 10.52 -12.25 -4.24
CA TRP A 384 10.12 -11.20 -5.17
C TRP A 384 11.34 -10.60 -5.86
N PHE A 385 11.12 -9.93 -6.98
CA PHE A 385 12.13 -9.10 -7.62
C PHE A 385 11.49 -7.89 -8.29
N GLU A 386 12.28 -6.84 -8.49
CA GLU A 386 11.89 -5.64 -9.21
C GLU A 386 12.98 -5.30 -10.24
N LEU A 387 12.56 -5.20 -11.50
CA LEU A 387 13.41 -4.85 -12.64
C LEU A 387 13.32 -3.34 -12.86
N TYR A 388 14.41 -2.71 -13.25
CA TYR A 388 14.45 -1.28 -13.60
C TYR A 388 15.02 -1.08 -15.00
N ASP A 389 14.50 -0.09 -15.71
CA ASP A 389 15.00 0.29 -17.03
C ASP A 389 16.30 1.13 -17.01
N ASN A 390 16.70 1.58 -15.82
CA ASN A 390 17.89 2.41 -15.61
C ASN A 390 18.90 1.70 -14.71
N ASP A 391 20.16 2.11 -14.79
CA ASP A 391 21.17 1.75 -13.80
C ASP A 391 20.76 2.29 -12.42
N ASN A 392 20.87 1.45 -11.39
CA ASN A 392 20.61 1.80 -10.00
C ASN A 392 19.23 2.47 -9.81
N GLY A 393 18.23 1.99 -10.56
CA GLY A 393 16.93 2.65 -10.77
C GLY A 393 16.07 2.81 -9.52
N TRP A 394 16.34 2.04 -8.46
CA TRP A 394 15.70 2.23 -7.14
C TRP A 394 16.13 3.50 -6.42
N SER A 395 17.27 4.08 -6.80
CA SER A 395 17.81 5.31 -6.21
C SER A 395 17.71 6.52 -7.14
N ASP A 396 17.32 6.30 -8.39
CA ASP A 396 17.21 7.37 -9.37
C ASP A 396 15.97 8.22 -9.06
N ALA A 397 16.21 9.51 -8.85
CA ALA A 397 15.14 10.51 -8.70
C ALA A 397 14.45 10.81 -10.03
N ASN A 398 14.98 10.31 -11.15
CA ASN A 398 14.33 10.37 -12.46
C ASN A 398 13.45 9.14 -12.67
N GLN A 399 12.41 9.30 -13.51
CA GLN A 399 11.34 8.34 -13.77
C GLN A 399 11.86 7.01 -14.34
N SER A 400 12.47 6.17 -13.52
CA SER A 400 12.81 4.79 -13.90
C SER A 400 11.50 4.02 -13.99
N MET A 401 11.21 3.45 -15.15
CA MET A 401 10.19 2.42 -15.26
C MET A 401 10.67 1.20 -14.48
N SER A 402 9.74 0.56 -13.78
CA SER A 402 10.05 -0.66 -13.03
C SER A 402 8.91 -1.67 -13.13
N LEU A 403 9.27 -2.95 -13.04
CA LEU A 403 8.32 -4.05 -12.99
C LEU A 403 8.57 -4.86 -11.73
N VAL A 404 7.53 -5.05 -10.94
CA VAL A 404 7.56 -5.79 -9.68
C VAL A 404 6.89 -7.14 -9.86
N PHE A 405 7.53 -8.21 -9.39
CA PHE A 405 6.96 -9.54 -9.43
C PHE A 405 7.15 -10.28 -8.12
N ASP A 406 6.04 -10.76 -7.55
CA ASP A 406 6.03 -11.64 -6.40
C ASP A 406 5.93 -13.11 -6.84
N ALA A 407 6.64 -14.01 -6.17
CA ALA A 407 6.66 -15.44 -6.50
C ALA A 407 5.31 -16.12 -6.29
N ILE A 408 4.46 -15.57 -5.42
CA ILE A 408 3.09 -16.07 -5.22
C ILE A 408 2.23 -15.86 -6.47
N ASP A 409 2.55 -14.84 -7.27
CA ASP A 409 1.82 -14.47 -8.48
C ASP A 409 2.44 -15.01 -9.77
N LYS A 410 3.55 -15.77 -9.67
CA LYS A 410 4.32 -16.27 -10.82
C LYS A 410 3.53 -17.03 -11.89
N ASP A 411 2.40 -17.63 -11.51
CA ASP A 411 1.54 -18.40 -12.43
C ASP A 411 0.40 -17.55 -13.03
N LEU A 412 0.15 -16.38 -12.46
CA LEU A 412 -0.79 -15.36 -12.93
C LEU A 412 -0.09 -14.30 -13.79
N GLU A 413 1.21 -14.08 -13.57
CA GLU A 413 2.01 -13.13 -14.31
C GLU A 413 2.56 -13.69 -15.62
N ASN A 414 2.67 -12.83 -16.63
CA ASN A 414 3.35 -13.19 -17.88
C ASN A 414 4.84 -12.92 -17.79
N LEU A 415 5.59 -13.79 -17.10
CA LEU A 415 7.04 -13.64 -17.01
C LEU A 415 7.79 -14.18 -18.24
N GLU A 416 7.09 -14.85 -19.16
CA GLU A 416 7.68 -15.41 -20.38
C GLU A 416 7.89 -14.38 -21.49
N ASP A 417 7.28 -13.21 -21.42
CA ASP A 417 7.46 -12.16 -22.43
C ASP A 417 7.26 -10.78 -21.77
N LEU A 418 8.37 -10.10 -21.49
CA LEU A 418 8.36 -8.79 -20.86
C LEU A 418 7.85 -7.67 -21.79
N ASP A 419 7.73 -7.92 -23.09
CA ASP A 419 7.12 -6.94 -24.02
C ASP A 419 5.65 -6.68 -23.69
N LEU A 420 4.97 -7.67 -23.08
CA LEU A 420 3.57 -7.54 -22.66
C LEU A 420 3.39 -6.67 -21.40
N HIS A 421 4.49 -6.30 -20.74
CA HIS A 421 4.53 -5.38 -19.61
C HIS A 421 5.11 -4.06 -20.09
N ASP A 422 4.27 -3.19 -20.64
CA ASP A 422 4.64 -1.83 -21.10
C ASP A 422 5.82 -1.73 -22.08
N ASN A 423 6.01 -2.77 -22.90
CA ASN A 423 7.15 -2.89 -23.82
C ASN A 423 8.49 -2.82 -23.09
N PHE A 424 8.58 -3.40 -21.89
CA PHE A 424 9.80 -3.49 -21.07
C PHE A 424 10.85 -4.45 -21.67
N ASP A 425 10.54 -5.13 -22.78
CA ASP A 425 11.46 -5.98 -23.50
C ASP A 425 12.79 -5.27 -23.77
N ALA A 426 13.89 -5.91 -23.40
CA ALA A 426 15.23 -5.39 -23.67
C ALA A 426 15.47 -3.98 -23.11
N ARG A 427 14.91 -3.67 -21.93
CA ARG A 427 15.17 -2.40 -21.22
C ARG A 427 15.81 -2.56 -19.85
N CYS A 428 15.86 -3.78 -19.31
CA CYS A 428 16.31 -3.97 -17.93
C CYS A 428 17.81 -3.66 -17.80
N SER A 429 18.13 -2.63 -17.00
CA SER A 429 19.49 -2.17 -16.72
C SER A 429 19.92 -2.42 -15.27
N SER A 430 18.98 -2.54 -14.33
CA SER A 430 19.29 -2.96 -12.96
C SER A 430 18.16 -3.79 -12.34
N ILE A 431 18.47 -4.49 -11.26
CA ILE A 431 17.53 -5.36 -10.56
C ILE A 431 17.79 -5.37 -9.05
N ILE A 432 16.71 -5.37 -8.28
CA ILE A 432 16.70 -5.71 -6.87
C ILE A 432 15.87 -6.98 -6.68
N TRP A 433 16.32 -7.88 -5.82
CA TRP A 433 15.59 -9.11 -5.56
C TRP A 433 15.74 -9.57 -4.13
N ARG A 434 14.79 -10.37 -3.70
CA ARG A 434 14.84 -11.09 -2.44
C ARG A 434 14.34 -12.50 -2.69
N LEU A 435 15.18 -13.48 -2.42
CA LEU A 435 14.85 -14.89 -2.61
C LEU A 435 15.31 -15.70 -1.40
N PRO A 436 14.50 -16.66 -0.91
CA PRO A 436 14.93 -17.63 0.09
C PRO A 436 16.18 -18.41 -0.33
N VAL A 437 16.92 -18.92 0.65
CA VAL A 437 18.08 -19.79 0.40
C VAL A 437 17.65 -21.02 -0.40
N GLY A 438 18.32 -21.26 -1.54
CA GLY A 438 18.04 -22.40 -2.42
C GLY A 438 17.02 -22.12 -3.53
N GLU A 439 16.41 -20.94 -3.53
CA GLU A 439 15.65 -20.41 -4.67
C GLU A 439 16.55 -19.52 -5.54
N SER A 440 16.15 -19.36 -6.80
CA SER A 440 16.83 -18.49 -7.75
C SER A 440 15.82 -17.86 -8.71
N ILE A 441 16.26 -16.80 -9.40
CA ILE A 441 15.59 -16.33 -10.61
C ILE A 441 16.53 -16.51 -11.80
N ILE A 442 15.96 -16.78 -12.97
CA ILE A 442 16.69 -16.91 -14.21
C ILE A 442 16.19 -15.83 -15.16
N LEU A 443 17.04 -14.86 -15.45
CA LEU A 443 16.83 -13.80 -16.43
C LEU A 443 17.29 -14.35 -17.79
N ASN A 444 16.45 -14.29 -18.83
CA ASN A 444 16.74 -14.90 -20.12
C ASN A 444 16.76 -13.85 -21.23
N GLU A 445 17.64 -14.06 -22.21
CA GLU A 445 17.86 -13.15 -23.34
C GLU A 445 16.76 -13.19 -24.40
N GLU A 446 15.92 -14.23 -24.39
CA GLU A 446 14.83 -14.38 -25.34
C GLU A 446 13.51 -14.62 -24.61
N PRO A 447 12.37 -14.30 -25.25
CA PRO A 447 11.06 -14.68 -24.73
C PRO A 447 10.92 -16.19 -24.56
N TYR A 448 9.92 -16.62 -23.80
CA TYR A 448 9.59 -18.02 -23.51
C TYR A 448 10.71 -18.77 -22.79
N PHE A 449 11.49 -18.06 -21.97
CA PHE A 449 12.60 -18.59 -21.18
C PHE A 449 13.67 -19.28 -22.03
N GLN A 450 13.96 -18.70 -23.20
CA GLN A 450 14.94 -19.20 -24.16
C GLN A 450 16.21 -18.34 -24.17
N GLY A 451 17.22 -18.76 -24.96
CA GLY A 451 18.49 -18.03 -25.06
C GLY A 451 19.44 -18.34 -23.90
N ALA A 452 20.45 -17.49 -23.71
CA ALA A 452 21.29 -17.59 -22.53
C ALA A 452 20.50 -17.14 -21.29
N GLY A 453 20.88 -17.66 -20.12
CA GLY A 453 20.26 -17.33 -18.85
C GLY A 453 21.27 -16.86 -17.81
N LEU A 454 20.95 -15.77 -17.11
CA LEU A 454 21.65 -15.29 -15.91
C LEU A 454 20.89 -15.78 -14.68
N VAL A 455 21.57 -16.57 -13.85
CA VAL A 455 20.99 -17.13 -12.62
C VAL A 455 21.36 -16.23 -11.45
N LEU A 456 20.36 -15.71 -10.74
CA LEU A 456 20.54 -14.96 -9.50
C LEU A 456 20.01 -15.80 -8.34
N GLU A 457 20.89 -16.13 -7.40
CA GLU A 457 20.56 -16.99 -6.28
C GLU A 457 20.03 -16.20 -5.07
N GLY A 458 19.16 -16.84 -4.30
CA GLY A 458 18.67 -16.35 -3.03
C GLY A 458 19.57 -16.73 -1.86
N ASN A 459 19.76 -15.77 -0.96
CA ASN A 459 20.45 -15.96 0.31
C ASN A 459 19.58 -15.60 1.53
N GLY A 460 18.29 -15.31 1.32
CA GLY A 460 17.35 -14.86 2.36
C GLY A 460 17.38 -13.36 2.65
N HIS A 461 18.26 -12.59 2.01
CA HIS A 461 18.33 -11.14 2.13
C HIS A 461 17.97 -10.45 0.82
N VAL A 462 17.67 -9.15 0.92
CA VAL A 462 17.56 -8.28 -0.26
C VAL A 462 18.94 -8.12 -0.87
N ARG A 463 19.02 -8.30 -2.19
CA ARG A 463 20.22 -8.27 -3.03
C ARG A 463 19.99 -7.31 -4.17
N TYR A 464 21.05 -6.72 -4.69
CA TYR A 464 20.93 -5.75 -5.76
C TYR A 464 22.06 -5.90 -6.78
N LEU A 465 21.75 -5.56 -8.02
CA LEU A 465 22.70 -5.45 -9.12
C LEU A 465 22.42 -4.11 -9.80
N ALA A 466 23.30 -3.14 -9.55
CA ALA A 466 23.08 -1.74 -9.90
C ALA A 466 23.28 -1.45 -11.37
N ASP A 467 23.97 -2.33 -12.09
CA ASP A 467 24.28 -2.15 -13.51
C ASP A 467 24.50 -3.55 -14.12
N LEU A 468 23.59 -3.97 -14.99
CA LEU A 468 23.65 -5.26 -15.68
C LEU A 468 24.73 -5.31 -16.78
N GLU A 469 25.29 -4.17 -17.19
CA GLU A 469 26.41 -4.08 -18.12
C GLU A 469 27.76 -4.25 -17.41
N ALA A 470 27.92 -3.76 -16.17
CA ALA A 470 29.21 -3.72 -15.52
C ALA A 470 29.21 -3.64 -13.97
N SER A 471 28.42 -4.44 -13.26
CA SER A 471 28.46 -4.47 -11.79
C SER A 471 28.68 -5.84 -11.14
N PHE A 472 29.21 -5.79 -9.92
CA PHE A 472 29.22 -6.93 -9.01
C PHE A 472 27.91 -6.97 -8.23
N ILE A 473 27.43 -8.18 -7.93
CA ILE A 473 26.29 -8.35 -7.01
C ILE A 473 26.60 -7.65 -5.68
N ASP A 474 25.64 -6.91 -5.16
CA ASP A 474 25.71 -6.08 -3.96
C ASP A 474 26.81 -5.00 -3.99
N ASN A 475 27.32 -4.65 -5.18
CA ASN A 475 28.53 -3.84 -5.36
C ASN A 475 29.76 -4.41 -4.61
N ASN A 476 29.79 -5.74 -4.43
CA ASN A 476 30.85 -6.43 -3.70
C ASN A 476 31.81 -7.14 -4.67
N PRO A 477 33.07 -6.69 -4.81
CA PRO A 477 34.04 -7.33 -5.71
C PRO A 477 34.38 -8.80 -5.40
N ALA A 478 33.98 -9.31 -4.23
CA ALA A 478 34.10 -10.73 -3.88
C ALA A 478 32.98 -11.60 -4.45
N GLU A 479 31.88 -10.99 -4.90
CA GLU A 479 30.75 -11.65 -5.56
C GLU A 479 30.99 -11.75 -7.07
N ALA A 480 30.08 -12.42 -7.79
CA ALA A 480 30.16 -12.56 -9.24
C ALA A 480 30.03 -11.20 -9.93
N LEU A 481 30.93 -10.94 -10.90
CA LEU A 481 30.76 -9.87 -11.87
C LEU A 481 29.70 -10.31 -12.88
N VAL A 482 28.68 -9.47 -13.07
CA VAL A 482 27.73 -9.57 -14.18
C VAL A 482 28.12 -8.50 -15.19
N SER A 483 28.29 -8.89 -16.44
CA SER A 483 28.61 -7.96 -17.52
C SER A 483 27.94 -8.36 -18.82
N ASP A 484 27.69 -7.37 -19.69
CA ASP A 484 27.04 -7.52 -20.99
C ASP A 484 25.59 -8.07 -20.89
N TRP A 485 24.83 -7.76 -19.83
CA TRP A 485 23.43 -8.19 -19.65
C TRP A 485 22.40 -7.06 -19.69
N GLY A 486 22.83 -5.80 -19.71
CA GLY A 486 21.92 -4.65 -19.78
C GLY A 486 21.10 -4.69 -21.06
N ASP A 487 19.83 -4.31 -20.96
CA ASP A 487 18.90 -4.24 -22.09
C ASP A 487 18.77 -5.55 -22.89
N ARG A 488 19.13 -6.71 -22.31
CA ARG A 488 19.01 -8.01 -22.98
C ARG A 488 17.90 -8.87 -22.40
N ILE A 489 17.36 -8.53 -21.25
CA ILE A 489 16.40 -9.37 -20.53
C ILE A 489 15.03 -9.25 -21.17
N LYS A 490 14.47 -10.41 -21.55
CA LYS A 490 13.18 -10.52 -22.25
C LYS A 490 12.17 -11.43 -21.56
N SER A 491 12.66 -12.30 -20.69
CA SER A 491 11.81 -13.15 -19.86
C SER A 491 12.51 -13.54 -18.56
N VAL A 492 11.75 -13.76 -17.50
CA VAL A 492 12.26 -14.11 -16.17
C VAL A 492 11.51 -15.31 -15.63
N ARG A 493 12.15 -16.20 -14.89
CA ARG A 493 11.42 -17.23 -14.15
C ARG A 493 12.02 -17.46 -12.78
N PHE A 494 11.16 -17.70 -11.81
CA PHE A 494 11.58 -18.33 -10.56
C PHE A 494 12.06 -19.76 -10.85
N ALA A 495 13.20 -20.11 -10.28
CA ALA A 495 13.85 -21.40 -10.39
C ALA A 495 14.35 -21.85 -9.01
N GLY A 496 14.72 -23.12 -8.90
CA GLY A 496 15.18 -23.70 -7.64
C GLY A 496 14.27 -24.83 -7.16
N GLN A 497 14.88 -25.73 -6.38
CA GLN A 497 14.14 -26.72 -5.62
C GLN A 497 13.73 -26.05 -4.32
N CYS A 498 12.43 -26.00 -4.03
CA CYS A 498 11.98 -25.72 -2.68
C CYS A 498 12.72 -26.73 -1.77
N VAL A 499 13.72 -26.27 -1.01
CA VAL A 499 14.42 -27.10 -0.04
C VAL A 499 13.46 -27.24 1.13
N GLY A 500 12.38 -27.99 0.92
CA GLY A 500 11.49 -28.37 2.00
C GLY A 500 12.36 -28.96 3.10
N GLN A 501 12.20 -28.47 4.33
CA GLN A 501 12.76 -29.16 5.48
C GLN A 501 12.34 -30.63 5.37
N ALA A 502 13.32 -31.51 5.21
CA ALA A 502 13.07 -32.94 5.30
C ALA A 502 12.69 -33.23 6.76
N VAL A 503 11.40 -33.16 7.08
CA VAL A 503 10.90 -33.58 8.39
C VAL A 503 10.97 -35.10 8.43
N ALA A 504 12.07 -35.62 8.98
CA ALA A 504 12.19 -37.02 9.30
C ALA A 504 11.26 -37.32 10.49
N VAL A 505 10.11 -37.95 10.24
CA VAL A 505 9.26 -38.47 11.31
C VAL A 505 10.04 -39.60 12.02
N PRO A 506 10.39 -39.47 13.31
CA PRO A 506 11.13 -40.50 14.01
C PRO A 506 10.32 -41.79 14.09
N GLU A 507 11.02 -42.93 13.99
CA GLU A 507 10.47 -44.30 14.00
C GLU A 507 9.69 -44.66 15.28
N THR A 508 9.70 -43.79 16.30
CA THR A 508 9.20 -44.05 17.64
C THR A 508 7.84 -43.40 17.97
N GLN A 509 7.21 -42.68 17.03
CA GLN A 509 5.85 -42.15 17.20
C GLN A 509 4.83 -43.15 16.60
N PRO A 510 4.02 -43.86 17.39
CA PRO A 510 3.13 -44.92 16.90
C PRO A 510 1.90 -44.41 16.12
N SER A 511 1.83 -43.13 15.77
CA SER A 511 0.72 -42.57 14.97
C SER A 511 1.25 -41.67 13.86
N LEU A 512 1.23 -42.20 12.62
CA LEU A 512 1.50 -41.45 11.39
C LEU A 512 0.61 -40.18 11.27
N ALA A 513 -0.59 -40.24 11.85
CA ALA A 513 -1.59 -39.16 11.80
C ALA A 513 -1.17 -37.88 12.54
N LEU A 514 -0.43 -37.96 13.65
CA LEU A 514 -0.02 -36.78 14.43
C LEU A 514 1.14 -36.02 13.77
N GLY A 515 2.09 -36.74 13.15
CA GLY A 515 3.18 -36.11 12.40
C GLY A 515 2.73 -35.50 11.06
N LEU A 516 1.70 -36.07 10.43
CA LEU A 516 1.10 -35.50 9.22
C LEU A 516 0.17 -34.32 9.53
N ALA A 517 -0.55 -34.33 10.66
CA ALA A 517 -1.35 -33.19 11.10
C ALA A 517 -0.51 -31.94 11.41
N SER A 518 0.73 -32.10 11.92
CA SER A 518 1.66 -30.98 12.10
C SER A 518 2.29 -30.48 10.80
N LEU A 519 2.26 -31.27 9.73
CA LEU A 519 2.77 -30.90 8.40
C LEU A 519 1.70 -30.23 7.54
N ALA A 520 0.44 -30.69 7.64
CA ALA A 520 -0.71 -30.07 6.99
C ALA A 520 -1.09 -28.70 7.59
N SER A 521 -0.55 -28.36 8.76
CA SER A 521 -0.69 -27.06 9.40
C SER A 521 0.41 -26.07 9.03
N ILE A 522 1.28 -26.37 8.06
CA ILE A 522 2.28 -25.44 7.51
C ILE A 522 1.73 -24.90 6.19
N PRO A 523 1.14 -23.70 6.16
CA PRO A 523 0.62 -23.11 4.93
C PRO A 523 1.76 -22.86 3.93
N GLY A 524 1.50 -23.08 2.65
CA GLY A 524 2.30 -22.52 1.54
C GLY A 524 3.58 -23.25 1.12
N SER A 525 4.14 -24.17 1.91
CA SER A 525 5.40 -24.82 1.51
C SER A 525 5.21 -25.91 0.46
N CYS A 526 6.01 -25.88 -0.62
CA CYS A 526 6.28 -27.09 -1.40
C CYS A 526 7.08 -28.07 -0.52
N SER A 527 6.38 -28.81 0.33
CA SER A 527 6.98 -29.81 1.22
C SER A 527 7.23 -31.11 0.45
N THR A 528 8.46 -31.60 0.47
CA THR A 528 8.76 -32.99 0.07
C THR A 528 8.67 -33.87 1.31
N VAL A 529 7.56 -34.59 1.46
CA VAL A 529 7.40 -35.55 2.57
C VAL A 529 8.05 -36.87 2.18
N SER A 530 9.18 -37.21 2.80
CA SER A 530 9.79 -38.54 2.68
C SER A 530 9.33 -39.43 3.82
N ILE A 531 8.29 -40.24 3.58
CA ILE A 531 7.90 -41.32 4.48
C ILE A 531 8.87 -42.49 4.28
N ARG A 532 9.63 -42.86 5.31
CA ARG A 532 10.50 -44.05 5.23
C ARG A 532 9.65 -45.30 5.01
N ALA A 533 10.14 -46.23 4.19
CA ALA A 533 9.51 -47.53 4.06
C ALA A 533 9.52 -48.25 5.42
N GLY A 534 8.35 -48.64 5.92
CA GLY A 534 8.19 -49.20 7.26
C GLY A 534 6.79 -49.75 7.51
N LEU A 535 6.64 -50.48 8.62
CA LEU A 535 5.35 -50.87 9.17
C LEU A 535 4.84 -49.75 10.09
N TYR A 536 3.64 -49.27 9.83
CA TYR A 536 2.97 -48.28 10.67
C TYR A 536 1.69 -48.87 11.26
N LEU A 537 1.43 -48.56 12.53
CA LEU A 537 0.20 -48.97 13.20
C LEU A 537 -0.87 -47.90 12.99
N HIS A 538 -2.01 -48.30 12.45
CA HIS A 538 -3.22 -47.49 12.46
C HIS A 538 -3.77 -47.40 13.89
N PRO A 539 -4.43 -46.30 14.30
CA PRO A 539 -5.07 -46.19 15.62
C PRO A 539 -6.05 -47.33 15.95
N GLU A 540 -6.58 -48.01 14.93
CA GLU A 540 -7.49 -49.17 15.06
C GLU A 540 -6.77 -50.54 15.00
N GLY A 541 -5.43 -50.58 15.03
CA GLY A 541 -4.65 -51.82 15.11
C GLY A 541 -4.29 -52.48 13.77
N ALA A 542 -4.61 -51.86 12.63
CA ALA A 542 -4.19 -52.35 11.32
C ALA A 542 -2.69 -52.06 11.06
N VAL A 543 -1.99 -53.02 10.46
CA VAL A 543 -0.60 -52.88 10.03
C VAL A 543 -0.57 -52.35 8.60
N MET A 544 -0.02 -51.16 8.40
CA MET A 544 0.10 -50.54 7.09
C MET A 544 1.56 -50.56 6.62
N LYS A 545 1.78 -50.87 5.34
CA LYS A 545 3.11 -50.87 4.71
C LYS A 545 3.23 -49.68 3.77
N ALA A 546 4.05 -48.69 4.13
CA ALA A 546 4.37 -47.59 3.22
C ALA A 546 5.42 -48.06 2.19
N VAL A 547 5.14 -47.85 0.90
CA VAL A 547 6.12 -48.05 -0.17
C VAL A 547 6.74 -46.70 -0.48
N SER A 548 8.06 -46.58 -0.30
CA SER A 548 8.79 -45.33 -0.42
C SER A 548 8.74 -44.79 -1.85
N GLN A 549 7.97 -43.74 -2.08
CA GLN A 549 8.25 -42.76 -3.12
C GLN A 549 8.07 -41.36 -2.53
N PRO A 550 9.00 -40.43 -2.77
CA PRO A 550 8.80 -39.02 -2.43
C PRO A 550 7.55 -38.52 -3.15
N VAL A 551 6.67 -37.84 -2.42
CA VAL A 551 5.53 -37.13 -3.02
C VAL A 551 5.85 -35.64 -2.94
N ARG A 552 5.85 -34.98 -4.11
CA ARG A 552 5.95 -33.52 -4.19
C ARG A 552 4.57 -32.94 -3.91
N LEU A 553 4.48 -32.03 -2.96
CA LEU A 553 3.30 -31.21 -2.74
C LEU A 553 3.55 -29.83 -3.35
N GLU A 554 2.62 -29.38 -4.17
CA GLU A 554 2.59 -28.01 -4.72
C GLU A 554 1.61 -27.19 -3.87
N SER A 555 1.83 -25.87 -3.77
CA SER A 555 0.94 -24.99 -3.01
C SER A 555 -0.50 -25.09 -3.56
N GLY A 556 -1.48 -25.27 -2.67
CA GLY A 556 -2.89 -25.45 -3.03
C GLY A 556 -3.31 -26.89 -3.40
N GLY A 557 -2.38 -27.82 -3.58
CA GLY A 557 -2.69 -29.24 -3.82
C GLY A 557 -2.93 -30.00 -2.52
N GLY A 558 -4.17 -30.40 -2.23
CA GLY A 558 -4.46 -31.31 -1.12
C GLY A 558 -3.73 -32.66 -1.28
N LEU A 559 -3.06 -33.13 -0.22
CA LEU A 559 -2.43 -34.46 -0.20
C LEU A 559 -3.49 -35.56 -0.01
N VAL A 560 -3.76 -36.36 -1.04
CA VAL A 560 -4.57 -37.58 -0.93
C VAL A 560 -3.66 -38.81 -0.89
N ILE A 561 -3.46 -39.38 0.31
CA ILE A 561 -2.73 -40.65 0.45
C ILE A 561 -3.73 -41.81 0.33
N ILE A 562 -3.70 -42.52 -0.80
CA ILE A 562 -4.47 -43.77 -0.97
C ILE A 562 -3.69 -44.91 -0.31
N LEU A 563 -4.13 -45.32 0.88
CA LEU A 563 -3.56 -46.46 1.60
C LEU A 563 -4.29 -47.73 1.12
N LYS A 564 -3.53 -48.72 0.61
CA LYS A 564 -4.06 -50.06 0.35
C LYS A 564 -3.97 -50.91 1.63
N PRO A 565 -5.05 -51.61 2.03
CA PRO A 565 -5.02 -52.54 3.15
C PRO A 565 -4.11 -53.74 2.89
#